data_AF-A0A225WD38-F1
#
_entry.id   AF-A0A225WD38-F1
#
_cell.length_a   1.000
_cell.length_b   1.000
_cell.length_c   1.000
_cell.angle_alpha   90.00
_cell.angle_beta   90.00
_cell.angle_gamma   90.00
#
_symmetry.space_group_name_H-M   'P 1'
#
loop_
_entity.id
_entity.type
_entity.pdbx_description
1 polymer ?
#
loop_
_entity_poly.entity_id
_entity_poly.type
_entity_poly.pdbx_seq_one_letter_code
_entity_poly.pdbx_strand_id
1 'polypeptide(L)'
;MLLTGVEKNIKFADVVSGGDGMKMVGVPDNTPDVSYRTAPKGWMSQRVFREYLGGRRAMNGDRHGREEHTLLDNCTSHLDEDQCENEFARLKARLVYFPANATDLCQPADSFVIAKIKYAWRRK
;
A
#
# COMPACT_ATOMS: atom_id res chain seq x y z
N MET A 1 17.65 -9.27 0.83
CA MET A 1 17.83 -7.85 1.23
C MET A 1 17.82 -7.81 2.75
N LEU A 2 19.00 -7.86 3.37
CA LEU A 2 19.14 -7.76 4.83
C LEU A 2 19.02 -6.27 5.20
N LEU A 3 17.95 -5.92 5.91
CA LEU A 3 17.79 -4.59 6.50
C LEU A 3 18.77 -4.48 7.67
N THR A 4 19.93 -3.87 7.43
CA THR A 4 20.95 -3.66 8.44
C THR A 4 20.57 -2.48 9.35
N GLY A 5 20.31 -2.78 10.61
CA GLY A 5 20.85 -2.02 11.75
C GLY A 5 20.30 -0.63 12.11
N VAL A 6 19.22 -0.14 11.51
CA VAL A 6 18.51 1.05 12.02
C VAL A 6 17.03 0.69 12.11
N GLU A 7 16.39 0.94 13.25
CA GLU A 7 14.93 0.86 13.39
C GLU A 7 14.27 1.91 12.47
N LYS A 8 14.20 1.60 11.17
CA LYS A 8 13.41 2.36 10.21
C LYS A 8 11.96 2.01 10.48
N ASN A 9 11.12 3.03 10.64
CA ASN A 9 9.68 2.81 10.67
C ASN A 9 9.27 2.49 9.23
N ILE A 10 9.01 1.21 8.99
CA ILE A 10 8.61 0.71 7.70
C ILE A 10 7.11 0.54 7.74
N LYS A 11 6.42 1.27 6.86
CA LYS A 11 4.99 1.07 6.63
C LYS A 11 4.83 0.20 5.41
N PHE A 12 4.40 -1.05 5.64
CA PHE A 12 3.98 -1.91 4.55
C PHE A 12 2.57 -1.51 4.16
N ALA A 13 2.44 -0.92 2.98
CA ALA A 13 1.16 -0.67 2.35
C ALA A 13 1.07 -1.56 1.13
N ASP A 14 -0.04 -2.29 1.00
CA ASP A 14 -0.40 -2.97 -0.23
C ASP A 14 -1.72 -2.37 -0.70
N VAL A 15 -1.74 -1.89 -1.94
CA VAL A 15 -2.89 -1.17 -2.47
C VAL A 15 -3.64 -2.08 -3.42
N VAL A 16 -4.64 -2.78 -2.87
CA VAL A 16 -5.49 -3.67 -3.65
C VAL A 16 -6.64 -2.86 -4.25
N SER A 17 -6.73 -2.82 -5.59
CA SER A 17 -7.89 -2.27 -6.30
C SER A 17 -8.98 -3.34 -6.47
N GLY A 18 -10.20 -3.05 -6.03
CA GLY A 18 -11.44 -3.73 -6.44
C GLY A 18 -12.26 -2.80 -7.35
N GLY A 19 -13.31 -3.25 -8.05
CA GLY A 19 -14.15 -2.45 -9.01
C GLY A 19 -15.04 -1.37 -8.39
N ASP A 20 -15.61 -0.45 -9.20
CA ASP A 20 -16.54 0.57 -8.69
C ASP A 20 -17.65 -0.12 -7.91
N GLY A 21 -17.95 0.42 -6.73
CA GLY A 21 -19.01 -0.13 -5.88
C GLY A 21 -18.66 -1.47 -5.21
N MET A 22 -17.47 -2.04 -5.43
CA MET A 22 -16.98 -3.15 -4.59
C MET A 22 -16.53 -2.60 -3.24
N LYS A 23 -17.49 -2.40 -2.35
CA LYS A 23 -17.20 -2.56 -0.93
C LYS A 23 -16.61 -3.96 -0.76
N MET A 24 -15.51 -4.09 -0.03
CA MET A 24 -15.07 -5.41 0.42
C MET A 24 -16.27 -6.07 1.10
N VAL A 25 -16.81 -7.12 0.47
CA VAL A 25 -18.07 -7.72 0.90
C VAL A 25 -17.86 -8.24 2.33
N GLY A 26 -18.65 -7.71 3.27
CA GLY A 26 -18.54 -8.07 4.69
C GLY A 26 -17.52 -7.26 5.50
N VAL A 27 -16.87 -6.23 4.94
CA VAL A 27 -16.02 -5.29 5.70
C VAL A 27 -16.70 -3.92 5.79
N PRO A 28 -17.04 -3.44 7.00
CA PRO A 28 -17.58 -2.10 7.19
C PRO A 28 -16.58 -1.03 6.73
N ASP A 29 -17.07 -0.06 5.93
CA ASP A 29 -16.28 1.08 5.45
C ASP A 29 -15.99 2.14 6.54
N ASN A 30 -16.28 1.85 7.80
CA ASN A 30 -15.97 2.70 8.95
C ASN A 30 -14.91 2.08 9.87
N THR A 31 -14.23 1.01 9.42
CA THR A 31 -13.15 0.39 10.19
C THR A 31 -12.02 1.41 10.39
N PRO A 32 -11.61 1.72 11.65
CA PRO A 32 -10.49 2.62 11.93
C PRO A 32 -9.21 2.17 11.21
N ASP A 33 -8.42 3.14 10.75
CA ASP A 33 -7.13 2.91 10.09
C ASP A 33 -7.17 2.08 8.79
N VAL A 34 -8.36 1.79 8.26
CA VAL A 34 -8.56 1.01 7.03
C VAL A 34 -9.26 1.86 5.98
N SER A 35 -8.68 2.02 4.79
CA SER A 35 -9.35 2.70 3.67
C SER A 35 -9.14 1.95 2.36
N TYR A 36 -10.20 1.86 1.56
CA TYR A 36 -10.16 1.27 0.23
C TYR A 36 -10.41 2.35 -0.82
N ARG A 37 -9.68 2.24 -1.94
CA ARG A 37 -9.86 3.08 -3.13
C ARG A 37 -9.94 2.17 -4.35
N THR A 38 -10.80 2.55 -5.28
CA THR A 38 -11.19 1.73 -6.42
C THR A 38 -11.41 2.61 -7.64
N ALA A 39 -11.04 2.09 -8.81
CA ALA A 39 -11.50 2.60 -10.09
C ALA A 39 -12.70 1.78 -10.58
N PRO A 40 -13.50 2.30 -11.54
CA PRO A 40 -14.70 1.61 -12.02
C PRO A 40 -14.54 0.16 -12.44
N LYS A 41 -13.44 -0.15 -13.10
CA LYS A 41 -13.11 -1.50 -13.58
C LYS A 41 -12.29 -2.33 -12.59
N GLY A 42 -11.92 -1.72 -11.48
CA GLY A 42 -11.23 -2.36 -10.38
C GLY A 42 -9.74 -2.50 -10.51
N TRP A 43 -9.16 -1.72 -11.41
CA TRP A 43 -7.73 -1.65 -11.62
C TRP A 43 -7.11 -0.53 -10.82
N MET A 44 -5.88 -0.76 -10.36
CA MET A 44 -5.06 0.31 -9.84
C MET A 44 -4.71 1.25 -10.99
N SER A 45 -4.89 2.54 -10.76
CA SER A 45 -4.46 3.59 -11.66
C SER A 45 -3.69 4.63 -10.88
N GLN A 46 -2.87 5.42 -11.57
CA GLN A 46 -2.14 6.54 -10.95
C GLN A 46 -3.05 7.48 -10.16
N ARG A 47 -4.28 7.72 -10.66
CA ARG A 47 -5.30 8.49 -9.95
C ARG A 47 -5.70 7.83 -8.62
N VAL A 48 -6.05 6.54 -8.65
CA VAL A 48 -6.46 5.78 -7.46
C VAL A 48 -5.31 5.71 -6.46
N PHE A 49 -4.08 5.56 -6.93
CA PHE A 49 -2.88 5.57 -6.09
C PHE A 49 -2.74 6.90 -5.34
N ARG A 50 -2.84 8.05 -6.03
CA ARG A 50 -2.80 9.36 -5.37
C ARG A 50 -3.97 9.57 -4.40
N GLU A 51 -5.18 9.16 -4.78
CA GLU A 51 -6.37 9.20 -3.90
C GLU A 51 -6.20 8.34 -2.63
N TYR A 52 -5.48 7.22 -2.75
CA TYR A 52 -5.12 6.37 -1.63
C TYR A 52 -4.12 7.07 -0.70
N LEU A 53 -3.02 7.62 -1.24
CA LEU A 53 -2.04 8.38 -0.46
C LEU A 53 -2.69 9.56 0.27
N GLY A 54 -3.64 10.26 -0.35
CA GLY A 54 -4.40 11.37 0.25
C GLY A 54 -5.41 10.96 1.34
N GLY A 55 -5.70 9.67 1.50
CA GLY A 55 -6.71 9.16 2.42
C GLY A 55 -6.31 9.24 3.90
N ARG A 56 -6.71 10.31 4.59
CA ARG A 56 -6.35 10.56 6.02
C ARG A 56 -6.83 9.51 7.03
N ARG A 57 -7.67 8.55 6.64
CA ARG A 57 -8.12 7.49 7.55
C ARG A 57 -7.04 6.43 7.77
N ALA A 58 -6.36 6.00 6.72
CA ALA A 58 -5.29 4.99 6.80
C ALA A 58 -3.89 5.58 6.54
N MET A 59 -3.83 6.68 5.78
CA MET A 59 -2.59 7.35 5.38
C MET A 59 -2.37 8.62 6.20
N ASN A 60 -1.89 8.41 7.42
CA ASN A 60 -1.32 9.43 8.29
C ASN A 60 0.19 9.19 8.44
N GLY A 61 0.94 10.27 8.63
CA GLY A 61 2.34 10.18 9.01
C GLY A 61 2.50 9.64 10.43
N ASP A 62 3.70 9.17 10.74
CA ASP A 62 4.04 8.63 12.06
C ASP A 62 3.66 9.61 13.18
N ARG A 63 3.05 9.10 14.25
CA ARG A 63 2.58 9.90 15.39
C ARG A 63 3.70 10.64 16.13
N HIS A 64 4.94 10.19 15.99
CA HIS A 64 6.14 10.83 16.55
C HIS A 64 6.88 11.68 15.52
N GLY A 65 6.32 11.84 14.32
CA GLY A 65 6.92 12.61 13.23
C GLY A 65 8.21 11.99 12.71
N ARG A 66 8.40 10.67 12.80
CA ARG A 66 9.55 10.00 12.19
C ARG A 66 9.32 9.85 10.68
N GLU A 67 10.41 9.83 9.92
CA GLU A 67 10.32 9.53 8.50
C GLU A 67 9.96 8.05 8.30
N GLU A 68 8.97 7.77 7.46
CA GLU A 68 8.56 6.41 7.10
C GLU A 68 9.04 6.04 5.70
N HIS A 69 9.41 4.77 5.50
CA HIS A 69 9.66 4.24 4.16
C HIS A 69 8.44 3.47 3.67
N THR A 70 7.84 3.94 2.57
CA THR A 70 6.81 3.24 1.81
C THR A 70 7.50 2.34 0.80
N LEU A 71 7.34 1.02 0.96
CA LEU A 71 7.90 0.04 0.05
C LEU A 71 6.86 -0.38 -1.00
N LEU A 72 7.17 -0.27 -2.29
CA LEU A 72 6.26 -0.64 -3.39
C LEU A 72 6.93 -1.57 -4.41
N ASP A 73 6.10 -2.34 -5.13
CA ASP A 73 6.53 -2.99 -6.36
C ASP A 73 6.65 -1.99 -7.52
N ASN A 74 7.22 -2.44 -8.63
CA ASN A 74 7.46 -1.61 -9.82
C ASN A 74 6.22 -1.48 -10.73
N CYS A 75 5.01 -1.54 -10.18
CA CYS A 75 3.80 -1.37 -10.99
C CYS A 75 3.76 0.03 -11.63
N THR A 76 3.48 0.12 -12.93
CA THR A 76 3.43 1.40 -13.68
C THR A 76 2.35 2.37 -13.20
N SER A 77 1.41 1.87 -12.39
CA SER A 77 0.37 2.67 -11.77
C SER A 77 0.83 3.39 -10.49
N HIS A 78 1.98 3.03 -9.93
CA HIS A 78 2.62 3.74 -8.84
C HIS A 78 3.28 5.01 -9.37
N LEU A 79 2.94 6.13 -8.73
CA LEU A 79 3.52 7.43 -9.04
C LEU A 79 4.79 7.61 -8.20
N ASP A 80 5.79 8.22 -8.80
CA ASP A 80 7.05 8.56 -8.12
C ASP A 80 6.87 9.68 -7.08
N GLU A 81 7.88 9.89 -6.22
CA GLU A 81 7.80 10.89 -5.14
C GLU A 81 7.54 12.31 -5.66
N ASP A 82 8.16 12.70 -6.78
CA ASP A 82 8.00 14.01 -7.41
C ASP A 82 6.58 14.22 -7.93
N GLN A 83 5.96 13.14 -8.43
CA GLN A 83 4.58 13.15 -8.88
C GLN A 83 3.60 13.21 -7.70
N CYS A 84 3.99 12.83 -6.48
CA CYS A 84 3.13 12.82 -5.28
C CYS A 84 3.75 13.62 -4.12
N GLU A 85 4.45 14.72 -4.44
CA GLU A 85 5.27 15.47 -3.48
C GLU A 85 4.46 15.92 -2.26
N ASN A 86 3.27 16.49 -2.49
CA ASN A 86 2.40 16.98 -1.42
C ASN A 86 1.95 15.86 -0.47
N GLU A 87 1.62 14.69 -1.03
CA GLU A 87 1.20 13.52 -0.28
C GLU A 87 2.35 12.96 0.57
N PHE A 88 3.54 12.77 -0.02
CA PHE A 88 4.71 12.25 0.68
C PHE A 88 5.27 13.24 1.71
N ALA A 89 5.27 14.53 1.42
CA ALA A 89 5.65 15.58 2.38
C ALA A 89 4.72 15.59 3.59
N ARG A 90 3.41 15.49 3.39
CA ARG A 90 2.43 15.40 4.48
C ARG A 90 2.60 14.13 5.32
N LEU A 91 2.90 13.01 4.67
CA LEU A 91 3.13 11.74 5.35
C LEU A 91 4.49 11.68 6.04
N LYS A 92 5.41 12.61 5.71
CA LYS A 92 6.82 12.52 6.04
C LYS A 92 7.37 11.14 5.67
N ALA A 93 7.10 10.74 4.43
CA ALA A 93 7.45 9.42 3.95
C ALA A 93 8.27 9.48 2.66
N ARG A 94 9.09 8.47 2.44
CA ARG A 94 9.86 8.26 1.22
C ARG A 94 9.45 6.98 0.52
N LEU A 95 9.57 6.95 -0.79
CA LEU A 95 9.27 5.81 -1.63
C LEU A 95 10.54 4.97 -1.86
N VAL A 96 10.40 3.66 -1.75
CA VAL A 96 11.46 2.71 -2.04
C VAL A 96 10.87 1.56 -2.85
N TYR A 97 11.39 1.34 -4.05
CA TYR A 97 10.96 0.23 -4.88
C TYR A 97 11.72 -1.06 -4.53
N PHE A 98 10.99 -2.18 -4.54
CA PHE A 98 11.60 -3.50 -4.52
C PHE A 98 12.32 -3.79 -5.85
N PRO A 99 13.29 -4.74 -5.88
CA PRO A 99 13.83 -5.24 -7.13
C PRO A 99 12.71 -5.76 -8.05
N ALA A 100 12.84 -5.50 -9.36
CA ALA A 100 11.89 -6.00 -10.34
C ALA A 100 11.78 -7.53 -10.28
N ASN A 101 10.56 -8.04 -10.44
CA ASN A 101 10.25 -9.48 -10.46
C ASN A 101 10.65 -10.26 -9.19
N ALA A 102 10.66 -9.58 -8.03
CA ALA A 102 11.01 -10.21 -6.74
C ALA A 102 9.89 -10.09 -5.69
N THR A 103 8.67 -9.73 -6.09
CA THR A 103 7.57 -9.44 -5.16
C THR A 103 7.22 -10.65 -4.29
N ASP A 104 7.15 -11.85 -4.87
CA ASP A 104 6.89 -13.11 -4.17
C ASP A 104 8.00 -13.48 -3.16
N LEU A 105 9.21 -12.95 -3.36
CA LEU A 105 10.38 -13.23 -2.52
C LEU A 105 10.57 -12.21 -1.39
N CYS A 106 10.29 -10.94 -1.64
CA CYS A 106 10.69 -9.86 -0.74
C CYS A 106 9.59 -8.88 -0.33
N GLN A 107 8.42 -8.87 -1.00
CA GLN A 107 7.30 -8.03 -0.58
C GLN A 107 6.49 -8.75 0.50
N PRO A 108 6.48 -8.27 1.76
CA PRO A 108 5.85 -9.02 2.84
C PRO A 108 4.33 -9.20 2.68
N ALA A 109 3.66 -8.26 2.01
CA ALA A 109 2.25 -8.38 1.73
C ALA A 109 1.94 -9.60 0.85
N ASP A 110 2.74 -9.83 -0.19
CA ASP A 110 2.57 -10.96 -1.10
C ASP A 110 3.05 -12.27 -0.48
N SER A 111 4.25 -12.30 0.08
CA SER A 111 4.86 -13.53 0.65
C SER A 111 4.15 -14.02 1.91
N PHE A 112 3.46 -13.14 2.66
CA PHE A 112 2.79 -13.50 3.92
C PHE A 112 1.27 -13.32 3.87
N VAL A 113 0.78 -12.08 3.85
CA VAL A 113 -0.66 -11.79 4.07
C VAL A 113 -1.52 -12.37 2.95
N ILE A 114 -1.23 -12.00 1.70
CA ILE A 114 -1.96 -12.44 0.52
C ILE A 114 -1.75 -13.95 0.28
N ALA A 115 -0.53 -14.46 0.43
CA ALA A 115 -0.25 -15.89 0.32
C ALA A 115 -1.13 -16.73 1.26
N LYS A 116 -1.35 -16.29 2.51
CA LYS A 116 -2.22 -16.98 3.48
C LYS A 116 -3.71 -16.86 3.14
N ILE A 117 -4.16 -15.72 2.62
CA ILE A 117 -5.55 -15.55 2.15
C ILE A 117 -5.83 -16.47 0.96
N LYS A 118 -4.97 -16.44 -0.08
CA LYS A 118 -5.01 -17.37 -1.22
C LYS A 118 -4.94 -18.83 -0.72
N TYR A 119 -4.12 -19.04 0.31
CA TYR A 119 -4.07 -20.18 1.22
C TYR A 119 -5.42 -20.80 1.54
N ALA A 120 -6.15 -20.07 2.36
CA ALA A 120 -7.45 -20.45 2.89
C ALA A 120 -8.50 -20.60 1.79
N TRP A 121 -8.46 -19.74 0.76
CA TRP A 121 -9.43 -19.78 -0.33
C TRP A 121 -9.34 -21.08 -1.13
N ARG A 122 -8.14 -21.57 -1.44
CA ARG A 122 -7.95 -22.84 -2.18
C ARG A 122 -8.42 -24.10 -1.44
N ARG A 123 -8.65 -24.00 -0.13
CA ARG A 123 -9.11 -25.12 0.70
C ARG A 123 -10.63 -25.14 0.90
N LYS A 124 -11.33 -24.12 0.42
CA LYS A 124 -12.79 -24.11 0.30
C LYS A 124 -13.16 -24.63 -1.08
#